data_AF-A0A0B0Q645-F1
#
_entry.id   AF-A0A0B0Q645-F1
#
_cell.length_a   1.000
_cell.length_b   1.000
_cell.length_c   1.000
_cell.angle_alpha   90.00
_cell.angle_beta   90.00
_cell.angle_gamma   90.00
#
_symmetry.space_group_name_H-M   'P 1'
#
loop_
_entity.id
_entity.type
_entity.pdbx_description
1 polymer ?
#
loop_
_entity_poly.entity_id
_entity_poly.type
_entity_poly.pdbx_seq_one_letter_code
_entity_poly.pdbx_strand_id
1 'polypeptide(L)'
;MRFVYYGAAVLLYVAALPFLVFLCFKSKYTFSIPARFFLKNNAPFEPNARMWFHACSLGEVRSLKPLVETFAPSDVRISVMTQTGFREAALLHTAVRYLPFEIFLPFWIRPQDVLVVMEAELWPLLFISAKAKGIRTVLLNARISDHSYASYAKFAWFYRWIFRYVDTVLAQSEEDKERLAFLGAKRISVVGNIKQYQRYGVTKVYDKPKNKRLIVIASTHEKEEALILEHIAIKENDTIVVVPRHPERFEKIRRWLASYATEHRRSFDSLSHSESLDSDLILCDQMGRLIDLYAVADVVILGGSFVEGVGGHNPLEPAFFGVKLISGASIFNQKVLFEAVENAKIVAIDALYDVFEHIDEVRPSFITPKDAIEPLLEKIRGTDHDR
;
A
#
# COMPACT_ATOMS: atom_id res chain seq x y z
N MET A 1 14.93 -25.18 20.74
CA MET A 1 14.86 -23.92 19.96
C MET A 1 14.03 -22.83 20.65
N ARG A 2 12.76 -23.05 21.00
CA ARG A 2 11.90 -22.02 21.64
C ARG A 2 12.52 -21.37 22.90
N PHE A 3 12.90 -22.16 23.89
CA PHE A 3 13.49 -21.65 25.14
C PHE A 3 14.83 -20.95 24.93
N VAL A 4 15.66 -21.48 24.03
CA VAL A 4 16.94 -20.87 23.65
C VAL A 4 16.72 -19.50 23.01
N TYR A 5 15.77 -19.41 22.06
CA TYR A 5 15.38 -18.14 21.44
C TYR A 5 14.84 -17.15 22.48
N TYR A 6 13.94 -17.59 23.36
CA TYR A 6 13.39 -16.74 24.41
C TYR A 6 14.49 -16.20 25.34
N GLY A 7 15.40 -17.06 25.81
CA GLY A 7 16.53 -16.65 26.63
C GLY A 7 17.44 -15.64 25.91
N ALA A 8 17.76 -15.87 24.64
CA ALA A 8 18.53 -14.94 23.83
C ALA A 8 17.81 -13.59 23.64
N ALA A 9 16.51 -13.59 23.38
CA ALA A 9 15.70 -12.38 23.26
C ALA A 9 15.64 -11.57 24.57
N VAL A 10 15.57 -12.25 25.72
CA VAL A 10 15.64 -11.60 27.04
C VAL A 10 17.01 -10.98 27.27
N LEU A 11 18.10 -11.69 26.97
CA LEU A 11 19.45 -11.14 27.09
C LEU A 11 19.65 -9.91 26.20
N LEU A 12 19.19 -9.98 24.94
CA LEU A 12 19.24 -8.85 24.01
C LEU A 12 18.42 -7.67 24.52
N TYR A 13 17.23 -7.93 25.07
CA TYR A 13 16.39 -6.90 25.66
C TYR A 13 17.07 -6.21 26.84
N VAL A 14 17.64 -6.98 27.77
CA VAL A 14 18.36 -6.44 28.93
C VAL A 14 19.56 -5.61 28.49
N ALA A 15 20.33 -6.08 27.52
CA ALA A 15 21.45 -5.32 26.95
C ALA A 15 20.99 -4.02 26.26
N ALA A 16 19.82 -4.04 25.62
CA ALA A 16 19.25 -2.86 24.94
C ALA A 16 18.55 -1.87 25.89
N LEU A 17 18.33 -2.20 27.17
CA LEU A 17 17.57 -1.36 28.10
C LEU A 17 18.04 0.10 28.18
N PRO A 18 19.35 0.42 28.33
CA PRO A 18 19.79 1.82 28.41
C PRO A 18 19.42 2.60 27.14
N PHE A 19 19.55 1.96 25.98
CA PHE A 19 19.20 2.56 24.69
C PHE A 19 17.69 2.73 24.53
N LEU A 20 16.89 1.74 24.94
CA LEU A 20 15.42 1.81 24.91
C LEU A 20 14.89 2.92 25.83
N VAL A 21 15.45 3.06 27.04
CA VAL A 21 15.11 4.14 27.97
C VAL A 21 15.46 5.50 27.35
N PHE A 22 16.63 5.63 26.72
CA PHE A 22 17.00 6.86 26.00
C PHE A 22 16.00 7.19 24.86
N LEU A 23 15.57 6.19 24.08
CA LEU A 23 14.61 6.39 22.99
C LEU A 23 13.24 6.87 23.47
N CYS A 24 12.82 6.53 24.70
CA CYS A 24 11.56 7.03 25.27
C CYS A 24 11.49 8.57 25.33
N PHE A 25 12.63 9.26 25.38
CA PHE A 25 12.69 10.73 25.40
C PHE A 25 12.63 11.37 24.01
N LYS A 26 12.68 10.59 22.92
CA LYS A 26 12.55 11.10 21.56
C LYS A 26 11.07 11.25 21.19
N SER A 27 10.69 12.40 20.63
CA SER A 27 9.30 12.74 20.26
C SER A 27 8.62 11.68 19.37
N LYS A 28 9.37 11.05 18.47
CA LYS A 28 8.88 9.98 17.59
C LYS A 28 8.43 8.73 18.36
N TYR A 29 9.01 8.46 19.52
CA TYR A 29 8.91 7.18 20.24
C TYR A 29 8.23 7.27 21.59
N THR A 30 7.75 8.47 21.96
CA THR A 30 7.18 8.81 23.27
C THR A 30 6.11 7.83 23.78
N PHE A 31 5.33 7.22 22.88
CA PHE A 31 4.31 6.22 23.25
C PHE A 31 4.69 4.80 22.85
N SER A 32 5.19 4.61 21.61
CA SER A 32 5.46 3.28 21.07
C SER A 32 6.50 2.50 21.88
N ILE A 33 7.64 3.09 22.26
CA ILE A 33 8.68 2.35 22.99
C ILE A 33 8.21 2.01 24.42
N PRO A 34 7.67 2.95 25.22
CA PRO A 34 7.09 2.62 26.52
C PRO A 34 6.03 1.51 26.48
N ALA A 35 5.12 1.56 25.50
CA ALA A 35 4.06 0.56 25.38
C ALA A 35 4.59 -0.83 24.98
N ARG A 36 5.55 -0.88 24.05
CA ARG A 36 6.05 -2.14 23.49
C ARG A 36 7.05 -2.83 24.39
N PHE A 37 7.98 -2.06 24.94
CA PHE A 37 9.13 -2.59 25.67
C PHE A 37 8.95 -2.56 27.18
N PHE A 38 7.98 -1.80 27.70
CA PHE A 38 7.73 -1.69 29.14
C PHE A 38 6.25 -1.91 29.53
N LEU A 39 5.40 -2.30 28.58
CA LEU A 39 3.95 -2.50 28.74
C LEU A 39 3.18 -1.30 29.30
N LYS A 40 3.78 -0.10 29.28
CA LYS A 40 3.15 1.11 29.80
C LYS A 40 1.87 1.42 29.02
N ASN A 41 0.73 1.46 29.72
CA ASN A 41 -0.60 1.69 29.14
C ASN A 41 -0.95 0.73 27.99
N ASN A 42 -0.42 -0.50 28.02
CA ASN A 42 -0.55 -1.45 26.93
C ASN A 42 -1.06 -2.81 27.45
N ALA A 43 -2.19 -2.78 28.14
CA ALA A 43 -2.84 -3.99 28.65
C ALA A 43 -3.18 -4.96 27.51
N PRO A 44 -3.18 -6.29 27.78
CA PRO A 44 -3.66 -7.30 26.85
C PRO A 44 -4.98 -6.96 26.19
N PHE A 45 -5.20 -7.49 24.99
CA PHE A 45 -6.56 -7.51 24.42
C PHE A 45 -7.48 -8.39 25.26
N GLU A 46 -8.75 -8.01 25.30
CA GLU A 46 -9.81 -8.92 25.76
C GLU A 46 -9.85 -10.17 24.87
N PRO A 47 -10.16 -11.34 25.44
CA PRO A 47 -10.22 -12.60 24.70
C PRO A 47 -11.40 -12.65 23.72
N ASN A 48 -11.38 -13.66 22.86
CA ASN A 48 -12.49 -14.09 21.99
C ASN A 48 -12.92 -13.09 20.91
N ALA A 49 -11.99 -12.30 20.37
CA ALA A 49 -12.22 -11.62 19.11
C ALA A 49 -12.07 -12.59 17.94
N ARG A 50 -12.85 -12.37 16.88
CA ARG A 50 -12.82 -13.22 15.67
C ARG A 50 -11.56 -12.98 14.84
N MET A 51 -11.06 -11.74 14.84
CA MET A 51 -9.89 -11.36 14.07
C MET A 51 -8.94 -10.51 14.90
N TRP A 52 -7.67 -10.91 14.95
CA TRP A 52 -6.57 -10.09 15.40
C TRP A 52 -5.64 -9.78 14.24
N PHE A 53 -5.63 -8.54 13.77
CA PHE A 53 -4.69 -8.09 12.75
C PHE A 53 -3.44 -7.47 13.38
N HIS A 54 -2.28 -7.78 12.83
CA HIS A 54 -1.02 -7.12 13.14
C HIS A 54 -0.46 -6.42 11.90
N ALA A 55 -0.20 -5.10 12.02
CA ALA A 55 0.37 -4.26 10.98
C ALA A 55 1.43 -3.32 11.56
N CYS A 56 2.65 -3.33 11.03
CA CYS A 56 3.76 -2.56 11.59
C CYS A 56 3.73 -1.08 11.16
N SER A 57 3.21 -0.79 9.96
CA SER A 57 3.25 0.52 9.33
C SER A 57 1.87 1.16 9.09
N LEU A 58 1.86 2.47 8.83
CA LEU A 58 0.66 3.21 8.41
C LEU A 58 0.05 2.63 7.11
N GLY A 59 0.91 2.25 6.15
CA GLY A 59 0.48 1.72 4.86
C GLY A 59 -0.24 0.39 4.99
N GLU A 60 0.24 -0.50 5.87
CA GLU A 60 -0.42 -1.78 6.13
C GLU A 60 -1.77 -1.59 6.84
N VAL A 61 -1.86 -0.70 7.82
CA VAL A 61 -3.13 -0.39 8.49
C VAL A 61 -4.16 0.10 7.48
N ARG A 62 -3.79 1.00 6.56
CA ARG A 62 -4.66 1.46 5.47
C ARG A 62 -5.08 0.33 4.55
N SER A 63 -4.16 -0.56 4.22
CA SER A 63 -4.41 -1.70 3.33
C SER A 63 -5.37 -2.72 3.98
N LEU A 64 -5.38 -2.81 5.32
CA LEU A 64 -6.29 -3.68 6.07
C LEU A 64 -7.69 -3.11 6.25
N LYS A 65 -7.89 -1.79 6.10
CA LYS A 65 -9.18 -1.13 6.35
C LYS A 65 -10.36 -1.82 5.67
N PRO A 66 -10.33 -2.16 4.36
CA PRO A 66 -11.44 -2.83 3.69
C PRO A 66 -11.79 -4.19 4.32
N LEU A 67 -10.80 -4.93 4.82
CA LEU A 67 -11.00 -6.21 5.49
C LEU A 67 -11.61 -6.00 6.88
N VAL A 68 -11.06 -5.06 7.66
CA VAL A 68 -11.52 -4.77 9.02
C VAL A 68 -12.98 -4.33 9.04
N GLU A 69 -13.39 -3.50 8.07
CA GLU A 69 -14.75 -2.97 7.95
C GLU A 69 -15.81 -4.04 7.62
N THR A 70 -15.40 -5.26 7.24
CA THR A 70 -16.33 -6.40 7.06
C THR A 70 -16.77 -7.06 8.38
N PHE A 71 -16.19 -6.66 9.51
CA PHE A 71 -16.47 -7.21 10.83
C PHE A 71 -17.04 -6.14 11.76
N ALA A 72 -17.81 -6.57 12.77
CA ALA A 72 -18.18 -5.68 13.86
C ALA A 72 -16.91 -5.20 14.60
N PRO A 73 -16.81 -3.92 15.01
CA PRO A 73 -15.62 -3.43 15.69
C PRO A 73 -15.25 -4.20 16.98
N SER A 74 -16.24 -4.79 17.65
CA SER A 74 -16.06 -5.67 18.81
C SER A 74 -15.36 -6.98 18.51
N ASP A 75 -15.41 -7.45 17.26
CA ASP A 75 -14.85 -8.73 16.81
C ASP A 75 -13.41 -8.58 16.31
N VAL A 76 -12.87 -7.36 16.28
CA VAL A 76 -11.55 -7.06 15.74
C VAL A 76 -10.61 -6.49 16.80
N ARG A 77 -9.36 -6.95 16.77
CA ARG A 77 -8.23 -6.39 17.51
C ARG A 77 -7.14 -5.99 16.51
N ILE A 78 -6.50 -4.84 16.71
CA ILE A 78 -5.41 -4.39 15.84
C ILE A 78 -4.18 -4.09 16.68
N SER A 79 -3.08 -4.82 16.44
CA SER A 79 -1.78 -4.49 17.03
C SER A 79 -0.89 -3.78 16.02
N VAL A 80 -0.22 -2.72 16.47
CA VAL A 80 0.66 -1.90 15.63
C VAL A 80 2.04 -1.69 16.24
N MET A 81 3.01 -1.23 15.45
CA MET A 81 4.34 -0.88 15.98
C MET A 81 4.60 0.63 16.03
N THR A 82 4.00 1.39 15.12
CA THR A 82 4.27 2.82 14.92
C THR A 82 3.15 3.71 15.44
N GLN A 83 3.50 4.92 15.88
CA GLN A 83 2.52 5.91 16.34
C GLN A 83 1.54 6.33 15.23
N THR A 84 2.01 6.43 13.99
CA THR A 84 1.18 6.74 12.82
C THR A 84 0.23 5.59 12.52
N GLY A 85 0.70 4.34 12.55
CA GLY A 85 -0.16 3.17 12.44
C GLY A 85 -1.22 3.11 13.55
N PHE A 86 -0.87 3.45 14.79
CA PHE A 86 -1.82 3.50 15.90
C PHE A 86 -2.96 4.51 15.65
N ARG A 87 -2.59 5.73 15.24
CA ARG A 87 -3.57 6.80 14.98
C ARG A 87 -4.53 6.40 13.85
N GLU A 88 -4.01 5.82 12.78
CA GLU A 88 -4.84 5.36 11.67
C GLU A 88 -5.76 4.20 12.09
N ALA A 89 -5.24 3.21 12.82
CA ALA A 89 -6.03 2.06 13.26
C ALA A 89 -7.15 2.48 14.24
N ALA A 90 -6.90 3.51 15.06
CA ALA A 90 -7.89 4.04 15.99
C ALA A 90 -9.12 4.63 15.28
N LEU A 91 -8.98 5.08 14.03
CA LEU A 91 -10.11 5.57 13.21
C LEU A 91 -11.08 4.44 12.82
N LEU A 92 -10.68 3.17 12.97
CA LEU A 92 -11.53 2.01 12.68
C LEU A 92 -12.43 1.63 13.86
N HIS A 93 -12.37 2.37 14.97
CA HIS A 93 -13.18 2.13 16.18
C HIS A 93 -13.02 0.73 16.79
N THR A 94 -11.91 0.04 16.49
CA THR A 94 -11.55 -1.26 17.06
C THR A 94 -10.61 -1.10 18.26
N ALA A 95 -10.41 -2.16 19.04
CA ALA A 95 -9.41 -2.12 20.10
C ALA A 95 -7.99 -2.15 19.47
N VAL A 96 -7.24 -1.06 19.65
CA VAL A 96 -5.87 -0.92 19.15
C VAL A 96 -4.86 -0.98 20.28
N ARG A 97 -3.76 -1.72 20.08
CA ARG A 97 -2.62 -1.79 21.01
C ARG A 97 -1.31 -1.70 20.26
N TYR A 98 -0.25 -1.34 20.97
CA TYR A 98 1.08 -1.56 20.41
C TYR A 98 1.46 -3.03 20.60
N LEU A 99 2.02 -3.69 19.59
CA LEU A 99 2.50 -5.07 19.76
C LEU A 99 3.72 -5.07 20.71
N PRO A 100 3.64 -5.71 21.89
CA PRO A 100 4.77 -5.79 22.80
C PRO A 100 5.99 -6.44 22.15
N PHE A 101 7.17 -6.12 22.68
CA PHE A 101 8.36 -6.87 22.35
C PHE A 101 8.16 -8.35 22.68
N GLU A 102 8.76 -9.22 21.88
CA GLU A 102 8.43 -10.64 21.81
C GLU A 102 8.51 -11.39 23.14
N ILE A 103 9.40 -10.97 24.05
CA ILE A 103 9.52 -11.57 25.39
C ILE A 103 8.24 -11.42 26.20
N PHE A 104 7.42 -10.39 25.93
CA PHE A 104 6.18 -10.13 26.65
C PHE A 104 4.97 -10.89 26.09
N LEU A 105 5.07 -11.39 24.86
CA LEU A 105 3.95 -12.01 24.15
C LEU A 105 3.36 -13.27 24.82
N PRO A 106 4.16 -14.19 25.44
CA PRO A 106 3.60 -15.38 26.08
C PRO A 106 2.57 -15.11 27.18
N PHE A 107 2.66 -13.95 27.84
CA PHE A 107 1.78 -13.54 28.93
C PHE A 107 0.84 -12.38 28.56
N TRP A 108 1.14 -11.66 27.48
CA TRP A 108 0.28 -10.62 26.95
C TRP A 108 -0.82 -11.16 26.03
N ILE A 109 -0.55 -12.21 25.24
CA ILE A 109 -1.51 -12.75 24.28
C ILE A 109 -2.63 -13.51 25.02
N ARG A 110 -3.89 -13.15 24.69
CA ARG A 110 -5.12 -13.84 25.10
C ARG A 110 -5.72 -14.61 23.91
N PRO A 111 -6.51 -15.67 24.14
CA PRO A 111 -7.14 -16.44 23.06
C PRO A 111 -7.97 -15.56 22.13
N GLN A 112 -7.80 -15.77 20.82
CA GLN A 112 -8.54 -15.16 19.71
C GLN A 112 -8.76 -16.27 18.67
N ASP A 113 -9.69 -16.09 17.73
CA ASP A 113 -9.92 -17.14 16.72
C ASP A 113 -8.77 -17.18 15.69
N VAL A 114 -8.40 -16.02 15.14
CA VAL A 114 -7.38 -15.89 14.09
C VAL A 114 -6.45 -14.70 14.36
N LEU A 115 -5.14 -14.92 14.24
CA LEU A 115 -4.11 -13.90 14.12
C LEU A 115 -3.70 -13.77 12.65
N VAL A 116 -3.85 -12.58 12.09
CA VAL A 116 -3.44 -12.21 10.75
C VAL A 116 -2.27 -11.25 10.83
N VAL A 117 -1.10 -11.66 10.35
CA VAL A 117 0.12 -10.85 10.35
C VAL A 117 0.38 -10.33 8.95
N MET A 118 0.59 -9.02 8.80
CA MET A 118 0.89 -8.38 7.52
C MET A 118 2.34 -8.54 7.09
N GLU A 119 2.53 -8.73 5.78
CA GLU A 119 3.83 -8.82 5.10
C GLU A 119 4.79 -9.83 5.78
N ALA A 120 6.07 -9.47 5.98
CA ALA A 120 7.11 -10.36 6.49
C ALA A 120 7.49 -10.07 7.96
N GLU A 121 6.52 -9.74 8.81
CA GLU A 121 6.71 -9.54 10.26
C GLU A 121 6.83 -10.90 11.01
N LEU A 122 7.84 -11.68 10.67
CA LEU A 122 8.10 -13.04 11.14
C LEU A 122 8.71 -13.08 12.56
N TRP A 123 7.99 -12.55 13.55
CA TRP A 123 8.36 -12.58 14.97
C TRP A 123 8.08 -13.98 15.57
N PRO A 124 9.10 -14.80 15.90
CA PRO A 124 8.89 -16.18 16.34
C PRO A 124 7.95 -16.36 17.54
N LEU A 125 8.13 -15.57 18.60
CA LEU A 125 7.32 -15.67 19.82
C LEU A 125 5.91 -15.14 19.59
N LEU A 126 5.64 -14.33 18.58
CA LEU A 126 4.28 -13.99 18.18
C LEU A 126 3.52 -15.23 17.70
N PHE A 127 4.06 -15.94 16.71
CA PHE A 127 3.44 -17.15 16.17
C PHE A 127 3.42 -18.30 17.18
N ILE A 128 4.51 -18.52 17.90
CA ILE A 128 4.60 -19.59 18.91
C ILE A 128 3.58 -19.38 20.03
N SER A 129 3.49 -18.15 20.56
CA SER A 129 2.56 -17.83 21.64
C SER A 129 1.12 -17.88 21.16
N ALA A 130 0.82 -17.39 19.95
CA ALA A 130 -0.51 -17.50 19.34
C ALA A 130 -0.94 -18.96 19.22
N LYS A 131 -0.09 -19.83 18.66
CA LYS A 131 -0.37 -21.28 18.55
C LYS A 131 -0.54 -21.95 19.92
N ALA A 132 0.24 -21.56 20.92
CA ALA A 132 0.09 -22.08 22.29
C ALA A 132 -1.24 -21.68 22.95
N LYS A 133 -1.90 -20.62 22.46
CA LYS A 133 -3.24 -20.19 22.89
C LYS A 133 -4.37 -20.71 21.99
N GLY A 134 -4.08 -21.62 21.05
CA GLY A 134 -5.07 -22.19 20.13
C GLY A 134 -5.47 -21.27 18.97
N ILE A 135 -4.78 -20.15 18.78
CA ILE A 135 -5.10 -19.17 17.73
C ILE A 135 -4.60 -19.69 16.39
N ARG A 136 -5.45 -19.62 15.34
CA ARG A 136 -5.01 -19.87 13.96
C ARG A 136 -4.14 -18.73 13.47
N THR A 137 -3.02 -19.03 12.80
CA THR A 137 -2.08 -18.00 12.35
C THR A 137 -2.03 -17.89 10.82
N VAL A 138 -2.20 -16.68 10.32
CA VAL A 138 -2.21 -16.37 8.89
C VAL A 138 -1.17 -15.29 8.59
N LEU A 139 -0.34 -15.51 7.57
CA LEU A 139 0.52 -14.48 7.01
C LEU A 139 -0.16 -13.91 5.77
N LEU A 140 -0.55 -12.64 5.81
CA LEU A 140 -1.30 -11.96 4.76
C LEU A 140 -0.41 -10.99 3.98
N ASN A 141 -0.66 -10.88 2.67
CA ASN A 141 0.10 -9.99 1.79
C ASN A 141 1.61 -10.32 1.84
N ALA A 142 1.93 -11.60 2.00
CA ALA A 142 3.29 -12.07 2.24
C ALA A 142 4.15 -11.86 1.00
N ARG A 143 5.32 -11.23 1.19
CA ARG A 143 6.30 -11.01 0.13
C ARG A 143 7.72 -11.02 0.68
N ILE A 144 8.67 -11.37 -0.17
CA ILE A 144 10.10 -11.25 0.14
C ILE A 144 10.76 -10.57 -1.05
N SER A 145 11.26 -9.36 -0.85
CA SER A 145 11.93 -8.60 -1.90
C SER A 145 13.24 -9.26 -2.34
N ASP A 146 13.65 -8.96 -3.57
CA ASP A 146 14.89 -9.49 -4.18
C ASP A 146 16.11 -9.20 -3.31
N HIS A 147 16.19 -7.97 -2.81
CA HIS A 147 17.27 -7.50 -1.95
C HIS A 147 17.35 -8.30 -0.63
N SER A 148 16.22 -8.70 -0.07
CA SER A 148 16.18 -9.43 1.20
C SER A 148 16.29 -10.94 1.03
N TYR A 149 15.91 -11.50 -0.14
CA TYR A 149 15.83 -12.93 -0.35
C TYR A 149 17.15 -13.66 -0.07
N ALA A 150 18.28 -13.13 -0.53
CA ALA A 150 19.59 -13.73 -0.29
C ALA A 150 19.93 -13.85 1.21
N SER A 151 19.53 -12.87 2.02
CA SER A 151 19.70 -12.93 3.48
C SER A 151 18.78 -13.98 4.11
N TYR A 152 17.52 -14.00 3.71
CA TYR A 152 16.55 -14.98 4.18
C TYR A 152 16.97 -16.42 3.86
N ALA A 153 17.49 -16.64 2.65
CA ALA A 153 17.94 -17.95 2.20
C ALA A 153 19.11 -18.50 3.04
N LYS A 154 20.06 -17.65 3.46
CA LYS A 154 21.16 -18.04 4.36
C LYS A 154 20.66 -18.57 5.70
N PHE A 155 19.53 -18.06 6.19
CA PHE A 155 18.92 -18.46 7.45
C PHE A 155 17.65 -19.29 7.24
N ALA A 156 17.51 -19.98 6.11
CA ALA A 156 16.29 -20.74 5.78
C ALA A 156 15.91 -21.74 6.89
N TRP A 157 16.87 -22.37 7.56
CA TRP A 157 16.61 -23.27 8.70
C TRP A 157 15.86 -22.58 9.85
N PHE A 158 16.13 -21.30 10.11
CA PHE A 158 15.49 -20.51 11.16
C PHE A 158 14.05 -20.15 10.76
N TYR A 159 13.85 -19.69 9.52
CA TYR A 159 12.52 -19.40 9.01
C TYR A 159 11.66 -20.66 8.89
N ARG A 160 12.24 -21.80 8.50
CA ARG A 160 11.56 -23.11 8.51
C ARG A 160 11.02 -23.46 9.88
N TRP A 161 11.71 -23.07 10.95
CA TRP A 161 11.21 -23.26 12.31
C TRP A 161 10.04 -22.33 12.64
N ILE A 162 10.07 -21.07 12.22
CA ILE A 162 8.96 -20.10 12.40
C ILE A 162 7.71 -20.57 11.66
N PHE A 163 7.85 -20.96 10.39
CA PHE A 163 6.73 -21.38 9.54
C PHE A 163 6.00 -22.63 10.02
N ARG A 164 6.58 -23.42 10.95
CA ARG A 164 5.84 -24.50 11.65
C ARG A 164 4.67 -23.97 12.49
N TYR A 165 4.66 -22.68 12.79
CA TYR A 165 3.65 -21.99 13.58
C TYR A 165 2.79 -21.04 12.74
N VAL A 166 2.88 -21.12 11.41
CA VAL A 166 2.06 -20.37 10.46
C VAL A 166 1.12 -21.37 9.77
N ASP A 167 -0.19 -21.23 9.95
CA ASP A 167 -1.15 -22.19 9.42
C ASP A 167 -1.43 -21.99 7.93
N THR A 168 -1.49 -20.72 7.49
CA THR A 168 -1.80 -20.32 6.11
C THR A 168 -0.93 -19.14 5.70
N VAL A 169 -0.45 -19.15 4.45
CA VAL A 169 0.31 -18.04 3.87
C VAL A 169 -0.38 -17.56 2.61
N LEU A 170 -0.64 -16.26 2.53
CA LEU A 170 -1.32 -15.61 1.42
C LEU A 170 -0.32 -14.66 0.76
N ALA A 171 0.30 -15.15 -0.30
CA ALA A 171 1.38 -14.49 -1.03
C ALA A 171 0.85 -13.51 -2.07
N GLN A 172 1.65 -12.48 -2.39
CA GLN A 172 1.28 -11.49 -3.38
C GLN A 172 1.43 -11.99 -4.82
N SER A 173 2.50 -12.72 -5.11
CA SER A 173 2.84 -13.24 -6.45
C SER A 173 3.25 -14.72 -6.39
N GLU A 174 3.34 -15.37 -7.56
CA GLU A 174 3.85 -16.74 -7.64
C GLU A 174 5.34 -16.80 -7.25
N GLU A 175 6.12 -15.78 -7.59
CA GLU A 175 7.51 -15.65 -7.16
C GLU A 175 7.63 -15.58 -5.62
N ASP A 176 6.78 -14.80 -4.97
CA ASP A 176 6.73 -14.75 -3.50
C ASP A 176 6.39 -16.12 -2.91
N LYS A 177 5.46 -16.85 -3.53
CA LYS A 177 5.09 -18.20 -3.10
C LYS A 177 6.26 -19.16 -3.18
N GLU A 178 7.03 -19.15 -4.27
CA GLU A 178 8.25 -19.97 -4.40
C GLU A 178 9.28 -19.65 -3.32
N ARG A 179 9.54 -18.35 -3.09
CA ARG A 179 10.48 -17.87 -2.06
C ARG A 179 10.03 -18.28 -0.65
N LEU A 180 8.74 -18.13 -0.34
CA LEU A 180 8.17 -18.51 0.96
C LEU A 180 8.19 -20.04 1.15
N ALA A 181 7.92 -20.82 0.09
CA ALA A 181 8.01 -22.28 0.12
C ALA A 181 9.44 -22.75 0.42
N PHE A 182 10.45 -22.12 -0.20
CA PHE A 182 11.86 -22.39 0.08
C PHE A 182 12.21 -22.19 1.57
N LEU A 183 11.63 -21.16 2.19
CA LEU A 183 11.80 -20.89 3.62
C LEU A 183 10.97 -21.79 4.54
N GLY A 184 10.21 -22.74 4.01
CA GLY A 184 9.46 -23.73 4.77
C GLY A 184 8.01 -23.39 5.05
N ALA A 185 7.46 -22.34 4.44
CA ALA A 185 6.03 -22.08 4.49
C ALA A 185 5.25 -23.22 3.84
N LYS A 186 4.08 -23.52 4.39
CA LYS A 186 3.14 -24.55 3.89
C LYS A 186 1.78 -23.89 3.68
N ARG A 187 0.91 -24.54 2.88
CA ARG A 187 -0.44 -24.04 2.55
C ARG A 187 -0.40 -22.58 2.09
N ILE A 188 0.31 -22.38 0.97
CA ILE A 188 0.53 -21.08 0.36
C ILE A 188 -0.48 -20.89 -0.78
N SER A 189 -1.23 -19.80 -0.77
CA SER A 189 -2.08 -19.37 -1.88
C SER A 189 -1.60 -18.01 -2.38
N VAL A 190 -1.62 -17.78 -3.69
CA VAL A 190 -1.42 -16.44 -4.28
C VAL A 190 -2.77 -15.74 -4.30
N VAL A 191 -2.84 -14.55 -3.70
CA VAL A 191 -4.08 -13.76 -3.58
C VAL A 191 -3.95 -12.34 -4.13
N GLY A 192 -2.79 -12.00 -4.71
CA GLY A 192 -2.48 -10.64 -5.12
C GLY A 192 -2.16 -9.73 -3.94
N ASN A 193 -2.08 -8.42 -4.22
CA ASN A 193 -1.84 -7.42 -3.19
C ASN A 193 -3.16 -6.93 -2.59
N ILE A 194 -3.30 -6.95 -1.27
CA ILE A 194 -4.58 -6.59 -0.62
C ILE A 194 -4.99 -5.12 -0.85
N LYS A 195 -4.08 -4.26 -1.30
CA LYS A 195 -4.40 -2.87 -1.70
C LYS A 195 -5.43 -2.81 -2.83
N GLN A 196 -5.58 -3.87 -3.61
CA GLN A 196 -6.60 -3.97 -4.67
C GLN A 196 -8.05 -3.83 -4.12
N TYR A 197 -8.28 -4.16 -2.84
CA TYR A 197 -9.59 -4.00 -2.19
C TYR A 197 -9.81 -2.59 -1.63
N GLN A 198 -8.85 -1.69 -1.78
CA GLN A 198 -8.95 -0.35 -1.24
C GLN A 198 -10.01 0.46 -1.99
N ARG A 199 -10.92 1.08 -1.22
CA ARG A 199 -11.90 2.03 -1.76
C ARG A 199 -11.33 3.43 -1.71
N TYR A 200 -11.54 4.17 -2.80
CA TYR A 200 -11.12 5.56 -2.93
C TYR A 200 -12.35 6.46 -2.89
N GLY A 201 -12.37 7.38 -1.92
CA GLY A 201 -13.45 8.35 -1.75
C GLY A 201 -13.07 9.70 -2.34
N VAL A 202 -13.98 10.28 -3.13
CA VAL A 202 -13.86 11.64 -3.64
C VAL A 202 -14.17 12.62 -2.51
N THR A 203 -13.27 13.56 -2.26
CA THR A 203 -13.44 14.62 -1.26
C THR A 203 -14.01 15.89 -1.87
N LYS A 204 -13.77 16.10 -3.16
CA LYS A 204 -14.26 17.23 -3.92
C LYS A 204 -14.69 16.79 -5.31
N VAL A 205 -15.91 17.16 -5.70
CA VAL A 205 -16.40 16.93 -7.05
C VAL A 205 -15.98 18.11 -7.93
N TYR A 206 -15.19 17.84 -8.97
CA TYR A 206 -14.89 18.81 -10.00
C TYR A 206 -15.91 18.69 -11.14
N ASP A 207 -16.31 19.81 -11.73
CA ASP A 207 -17.10 19.79 -12.94
C ASP A 207 -16.19 19.43 -14.12
N LYS A 208 -16.51 18.32 -14.79
CA LYS A 208 -15.82 17.95 -16.01
C LYS A 208 -16.17 18.96 -17.12
N PRO A 209 -15.18 19.52 -17.83
CA PRO A 209 -15.45 20.48 -18.90
C PRO A 209 -16.30 19.86 -20.00
N LYS A 210 -17.38 20.54 -20.40
CA LYS A 210 -18.31 20.03 -21.40
C LYS A 210 -17.63 19.88 -22.76
N ASN A 211 -17.89 18.76 -23.43
CA ASN A 211 -17.36 18.43 -24.76
C ASN A 211 -15.83 18.42 -24.87
N LYS A 212 -15.09 18.44 -23.74
CA LYS A 212 -13.65 18.24 -23.71
C LYS A 212 -13.31 16.86 -23.13
N ARG A 213 -12.20 16.31 -23.59
CA ARG A 213 -11.55 15.13 -23.01
C ARG A 213 -10.60 15.62 -21.91
N LEU A 214 -10.73 15.05 -20.71
CA LEU A 214 -9.90 15.40 -19.56
C LEU A 214 -8.75 14.39 -19.41
N ILE A 215 -7.52 14.89 -19.56
CA ILE A 215 -6.29 14.12 -19.42
C ILE A 215 -5.60 14.53 -18.12
N VAL A 216 -5.30 13.57 -17.25
CA VAL A 216 -4.55 13.82 -16.02
C VAL A 216 -3.17 13.19 -16.14
N ILE A 217 -2.15 14.04 -16.14
CA ILE A 217 -0.74 13.62 -16.09
C ILE A 217 -0.36 13.59 -14.60
N ALA A 218 -0.37 12.38 -14.04
CA ALA A 218 -0.44 12.16 -12.61
C ALA A 218 0.91 11.79 -11.98
N SER A 219 1.19 12.38 -10.82
CA SER A 219 2.34 12.04 -9.97
C SER A 219 3.69 12.10 -10.70
N THR A 220 3.91 13.17 -11.46
CA THR A 220 5.14 13.32 -12.27
C THR A 220 6.38 13.64 -11.45
N HIS A 221 7.53 13.17 -11.94
CA HIS A 221 8.88 13.49 -11.48
C HIS A 221 9.59 14.45 -12.41
N GLU A 222 10.78 14.91 -11.99
CA GLU A 222 11.58 15.82 -12.79
C GLU A 222 11.83 15.26 -14.19
N LYS A 223 11.61 16.11 -15.21
CA LYS A 223 11.69 15.83 -16.66
C LYS A 223 10.48 15.12 -17.25
N GLU A 224 9.66 14.42 -16.46
CA GLU A 224 8.51 13.69 -17.01
C GLU A 224 7.43 14.62 -17.58
N GLU A 225 7.22 15.81 -16.99
CA GLU A 225 6.18 16.71 -17.49
C GLU A 225 6.43 17.15 -18.94
N ALA A 226 7.65 17.60 -19.24
CA ALA A 226 8.05 17.99 -20.59
C ALA A 226 8.03 16.79 -21.53
N LEU A 227 8.64 15.68 -21.10
CA LEU A 227 8.75 14.47 -21.90
C LEU A 227 7.37 13.93 -22.31
N ILE A 228 6.41 13.89 -21.38
CA ILE A 228 5.06 13.42 -21.68
C ILE A 228 4.34 14.40 -22.61
N LEU A 229 4.38 15.71 -22.33
CA LEU A 229 3.68 16.70 -23.17
C LEU A 229 4.20 16.72 -24.62
N GLU A 230 5.49 16.47 -24.83
CA GLU A 230 6.10 16.36 -26.17
C GLU A 230 5.64 15.10 -26.95
N HIS A 231 5.21 14.05 -26.24
CA HIS A 231 4.88 12.74 -26.82
C HIS A 231 3.38 12.42 -26.78
N ILE A 232 2.52 13.42 -26.60
CA ILE A 232 1.07 13.24 -26.70
C ILE A 232 0.46 14.18 -27.75
N ALA A 233 -0.43 13.64 -28.57
CA ALA A 233 -1.16 14.40 -29.58
C ALA A 233 -2.30 15.21 -28.93
N ILE A 234 -2.00 16.42 -28.43
CA ILE A 234 -2.98 17.29 -27.76
C ILE A 234 -3.93 17.94 -28.78
N LYS A 235 -5.22 17.65 -28.67
CA LYS A 235 -6.29 18.24 -29.51
C LYS A 235 -6.80 19.57 -28.95
N GLU A 236 -7.63 20.28 -29.71
CA GLU A 236 -8.26 21.54 -29.26
C GLU A 236 -9.30 21.30 -28.16
N ASN A 237 -9.96 20.14 -28.19
CA ASN A 237 -10.95 19.73 -27.20
C ASN A 237 -10.33 18.94 -26.03
N ASP A 238 -9.04 19.07 -25.78
CA ASP A 238 -8.37 18.46 -24.64
C ASP A 238 -8.17 19.49 -23.52
N THR A 239 -8.45 19.08 -22.28
CA THR A 239 -7.98 19.74 -21.06
C THR A 239 -6.95 18.84 -20.39
N ILE A 240 -5.78 19.37 -20.07
CA ILE A 240 -4.71 18.63 -19.40
C ILE A 240 -4.49 19.17 -18.00
N VAL A 241 -4.56 18.29 -17.01
CA VAL A 241 -4.19 18.57 -15.63
C VAL A 241 -2.87 17.89 -15.31
N VAL A 242 -1.85 18.68 -14.99
CA VAL A 242 -0.54 18.18 -14.54
C VAL A 242 -0.51 18.16 -13.02
N VAL A 243 -0.20 17.00 -12.44
CA VAL A 243 -0.18 16.77 -10.99
C VAL A 243 1.21 16.33 -10.55
N PRO A 244 2.09 17.26 -10.13
CA PRO A 244 3.44 16.90 -9.70
C PRO A 244 3.44 16.08 -8.41
N ARG A 245 4.35 15.12 -8.29
CA ARG A 245 4.44 14.25 -7.09
C ARG A 245 4.81 15.01 -5.81
N HIS A 246 5.58 16.09 -5.97
CA HIS A 246 6.36 16.76 -4.93
C HIS A 246 6.02 18.26 -4.86
N PRO A 247 5.43 18.75 -3.74
CA PRO A 247 5.02 20.15 -3.56
C PRO A 247 6.12 21.18 -3.79
N GLU A 248 7.36 20.84 -3.42
CA GLU A 248 8.53 21.69 -3.61
C GLU A 248 8.79 22.04 -5.09
N ARG A 249 8.19 21.30 -6.03
CA ARG A 249 8.32 21.54 -7.47
C ARG A 249 7.21 22.42 -8.06
N PHE A 250 6.14 22.72 -7.31
CA PHE A 250 4.96 23.40 -7.85
C PHE A 250 5.30 24.73 -8.52
N GLU A 251 6.11 25.58 -7.88
CA GLU A 251 6.47 26.88 -8.44
C GLU A 251 7.38 26.78 -9.68
N LYS A 252 8.26 25.77 -9.72
CA LYS A 252 9.09 25.50 -10.90
C LYS A 252 8.21 25.09 -12.09
N ILE A 253 7.25 24.21 -11.86
CA ILE A 253 6.37 23.66 -12.90
C ILE A 253 5.35 24.71 -13.34
N ARG A 254 4.82 25.53 -12.43
CA ARG A 254 3.92 26.65 -12.74
C ARG A 254 4.51 27.57 -13.80
N ARG A 255 5.75 28.04 -13.57
CA ARG A 255 6.45 28.94 -14.51
C ARG A 255 6.68 28.27 -15.86
N TRP A 256 7.12 27.01 -15.85
CA TRP A 256 7.35 26.26 -17.07
C TRP A 256 6.05 26.01 -17.87
N LEU A 257 4.97 25.57 -17.22
CA LEU A 257 3.67 25.36 -17.86
C LEU A 257 3.07 26.65 -18.42
N ALA A 258 3.23 27.78 -17.72
CA ALA A 258 2.77 29.08 -18.24
C ALA A 258 3.52 29.47 -19.53
N SER A 259 4.83 29.23 -19.58
CA SER A 259 5.62 29.45 -20.80
C SER A 259 5.21 28.50 -21.93
N TYR A 260 5.08 27.20 -21.63
CA TYR A 260 4.62 26.19 -22.58
C TYR A 260 3.22 26.54 -23.14
N ALA A 261 2.29 26.93 -22.27
CA ALA A 261 0.96 27.36 -22.69
C ALA A 261 1.00 28.55 -23.65
N THR A 262 1.85 29.53 -23.37
CA THR A 262 2.03 30.71 -24.24
C THR A 262 2.57 30.32 -25.61
N GLU A 263 3.61 29.47 -25.65
CA GLU A 263 4.22 28.96 -26.89
C GLU A 263 3.20 28.20 -27.76
N HIS A 264 2.36 27.39 -27.13
CA HIS A 264 1.35 26.57 -27.80
C HIS A 264 -0.02 27.25 -27.93
N ARG A 265 -0.14 28.55 -27.60
CA ARG A 265 -1.39 29.34 -27.65
C ARG A 265 -2.57 28.70 -26.90
N ARG A 266 -2.30 28.16 -25.73
CA ARG A 266 -3.26 27.51 -24.82
C ARG A 266 -3.52 28.37 -23.59
N SER A 267 -4.73 28.29 -23.05
CA SER A 267 -5.03 28.89 -21.75
C SER A 267 -4.36 28.09 -20.61
N PHE A 268 -3.90 28.79 -19.57
CA PHE A 268 -3.24 28.18 -18.42
C PHE A 268 -3.84 28.67 -17.11
N ASP A 269 -4.04 27.75 -16.17
CA ASP A 269 -4.40 28.08 -14.78
C ASP A 269 -3.81 27.08 -13.77
N SER A 270 -4.02 27.33 -12.49
CA SER A 270 -3.69 26.43 -11.39
C SER A 270 -4.87 26.24 -10.46
N LEU A 271 -5.00 25.06 -9.86
CA LEU A 271 -6.09 24.74 -8.94
C LEU A 271 -6.11 25.59 -7.67
N SER A 272 -4.97 26.17 -7.25
CA SER A 272 -4.94 27.16 -6.15
C SER A 272 -5.48 28.53 -6.53
N HIS A 273 -5.58 28.86 -7.82
CA HIS A 273 -6.10 30.14 -8.31
C HIS A 273 -7.58 30.02 -8.67
N SER A 274 -7.91 29.11 -9.59
CA SER A 274 -9.28 28.72 -9.91
C SER A 274 -9.44 27.25 -9.58
N GLU A 275 -10.46 26.91 -8.78
CA GLU A 275 -10.78 25.51 -8.52
C GLU A 275 -11.59 24.86 -9.66
N SER A 276 -11.54 25.40 -10.88
CA SER A 276 -12.23 24.89 -12.06
C SER A 276 -11.29 24.16 -13.03
N LEU A 277 -11.88 23.42 -13.97
CA LEU A 277 -11.16 22.66 -15.00
C LEU A 277 -11.28 23.27 -16.40
N ASP A 278 -11.65 24.55 -16.53
CA ASP A 278 -12.06 25.12 -17.83
C ASP A 278 -10.90 25.47 -18.78
N SER A 279 -9.71 25.72 -18.23
CA SER A 279 -8.49 26.03 -18.99
C SER A 279 -7.97 24.81 -19.77
N ASP A 280 -7.16 25.03 -20.79
CA ASP A 280 -6.60 23.97 -21.62
C ASP A 280 -5.46 23.24 -20.89
N LEU A 281 -4.64 23.99 -20.14
CA LEU A 281 -3.56 23.47 -19.30
C LEU A 281 -3.77 23.91 -17.85
N ILE A 282 -3.69 22.96 -16.91
CA ILE A 282 -3.97 23.20 -15.50
C ILE A 282 -2.88 22.57 -14.65
N LEU A 283 -2.32 23.34 -13.72
CA LEU A 283 -1.47 22.80 -12.68
C LEU A 283 -2.29 22.45 -11.42
N CYS A 284 -2.24 21.19 -11.00
CA CYS A 284 -2.68 20.81 -9.67
C CYS A 284 -1.55 21.02 -8.66
N ASP A 285 -1.53 22.18 -8.02
CA ASP A 285 -0.58 22.56 -6.97
C ASP A 285 -1.17 22.44 -5.55
N GLN A 286 -2.11 21.49 -5.38
CA GLN A 286 -2.72 21.16 -4.09
C GLN A 286 -2.48 19.69 -3.76
N MET A 287 -2.11 19.42 -2.51
CA MET A 287 -1.98 18.04 -2.02
C MET A 287 -3.35 17.41 -1.78
N GLY A 288 -3.47 16.12 -2.14
CA GLY A 288 -4.68 15.32 -1.85
C GLY A 288 -5.82 15.45 -2.87
N ARG A 289 -5.62 16.14 -4.00
CA ARG A 289 -6.63 16.27 -5.07
C ARG A 289 -6.60 15.19 -6.14
N LEU A 290 -5.60 14.31 -6.12
CA LEU A 290 -5.38 13.37 -7.20
C LEU A 290 -6.53 12.37 -7.39
N ILE A 291 -7.12 11.89 -6.29
CA ILE A 291 -8.31 11.02 -6.32
C ILE A 291 -9.53 11.75 -6.92
N ASP A 292 -9.73 13.01 -6.55
CA ASP A 292 -10.82 13.84 -7.06
C ASP A 292 -10.70 14.02 -8.58
N LEU A 293 -9.47 14.19 -9.08
CA LEU A 293 -9.19 14.34 -10.50
C LEU A 293 -9.37 13.03 -11.27
N TYR A 294 -8.96 11.87 -10.72
CA TYR A 294 -9.19 10.58 -11.35
C TYR A 294 -10.69 10.29 -11.55
N ALA A 295 -11.53 10.73 -10.62
CA ALA A 295 -12.98 10.50 -10.68
C ALA A 295 -13.67 11.17 -11.88
N VAL A 296 -13.04 12.18 -12.49
CA VAL A 296 -13.59 12.92 -13.64
C VAL A 296 -12.75 12.78 -14.91
N ALA A 297 -11.61 12.09 -14.84
CA ALA A 297 -10.67 11.93 -15.94
C ALA A 297 -11.17 10.94 -17.00
N ASP A 298 -10.85 11.21 -18.27
CA ASP A 298 -11.01 10.24 -19.36
C ASP A 298 -9.75 9.39 -19.52
N VAL A 299 -8.59 10.04 -19.40
CA VAL A 299 -7.28 9.44 -19.62
C VAL A 299 -6.37 9.84 -18.46
N VAL A 300 -5.62 8.87 -17.95
CA VAL A 300 -4.57 9.11 -16.96
C VAL A 300 -3.25 8.63 -17.53
N ILE A 301 -2.25 9.53 -17.54
CA ILE A 301 -0.85 9.17 -17.79
C ILE A 301 -0.15 9.20 -16.44
N LEU A 302 0.16 8.01 -15.91
CA LEU A 302 0.74 7.84 -14.59
C LEU A 302 2.28 7.91 -14.67
N GLY A 303 2.84 8.99 -14.14
CA GLY A 303 4.27 9.24 -14.04
C GLY A 303 5.00 8.34 -13.04
N GLY A 304 6.26 8.69 -12.77
CA GLY A 304 7.22 7.90 -12.02
C GLY A 304 7.72 6.67 -12.76
N SER A 305 7.49 6.60 -14.07
CA SER A 305 7.66 5.39 -14.88
C SER A 305 8.27 5.67 -16.27
N PHE A 306 8.35 6.94 -16.68
CA PHE A 306 9.03 7.38 -17.90
C PHE A 306 10.48 7.84 -17.64
N VAL A 307 10.90 7.85 -16.37
CA VAL A 307 12.28 8.12 -15.96
C VAL A 307 12.82 6.99 -15.09
N GLU A 308 14.13 6.79 -15.13
CA GLU A 308 14.80 5.77 -14.32
C GLU A 308 14.79 6.11 -12.82
N GLY A 309 14.85 5.08 -11.99
CA GLY A 309 15.06 5.20 -10.54
C GLY A 309 13.82 5.41 -9.68
N VAL A 310 12.65 5.72 -10.26
CA VAL A 310 11.40 5.91 -9.48
C VAL A 310 10.63 4.58 -9.31
N GLY A 311 10.43 3.83 -10.39
CA GLY A 311 9.84 2.49 -10.35
C GLY A 311 8.31 2.42 -10.34
N GLY A 312 7.64 3.48 -10.78
CA GLY A 312 6.20 3.57 -10.95
C GLY A 312 5.44 4.07 -9.72
N HIS A 313 4.18 4.46 -9.97
CA HIS A 313 3.22 4.85 -8.94
C HIS A 313 2.02 3.92 -8.91
N ASN A 314 1.14 4.11 -7.91
CA ASN A 314 0.04 3.19 -7.65
C ASN A 314 -1.00 3.21 -8.79
N PRO A 315 -1.14 2.12 -9.58
CA PRO A 315 -2.09 2.08 -10.69
C PRO A 315 -3.53 1.79 -10.23
N LEU A 316 -3.72 1.32 -8.98
CA LEU A 316 -5.04 0.96 -8.46
C LEU A 316 -5.95 2.19 -8.29
N GLU A 317 -5.37 3.34 -7.92
CA GLU A 317 -6.12 4.59 -7.74
C GLU A 317 -6.83 5.02 -9.03
N PRO A 318 -6.14 5.22 -10.17
CA PRO A 318 -6.81 5.56 -11.42
C PRO A 318 -7.70 4.41 -11.94
N ALA A 319 -7.27 3.15 -11.81
CA ALA A 319 -8.04 2.00 -12.28
C ALA A 319 -9.39 1.83 -11.56
N PHE A 320 -9.47 2.21 -10.28
CA PHE A 320 -10.72 2.22 -9.52
C PHE A 320 -11.80 3.11 -10.17
N PHE A 321 -11.40 4.20 -10.83
CA PHE A 321 -12.32 5.13 -11.49
C PHE A 321 -12.61 4.78 -12.95
N GLY A 322 -12.10 3.67 -13.47
CA GLY A 322 -12.42 3.24 -14.84
C GLY A 322 -11.81 4.13 -15.92
N VAL A 323 -10.66 4.76 -15.65
CA VAL A 323 -10.00 5.65 -16.63
C VAL A 323 -9.20 4.84 -17.65
N LYS A 324 -8.94 5.40 -18.82
CA LYS A 324 -7.93 4.85 -19.74
C LYS A 324 -6.55 5.14 -19.17
N LEU A 325 -5.86 4.11 -18.70
CA LEU A 325 -4.61 4.25 -17.97
C LEU A 325 -3.40 3.94 -18.85
N ILE A 326 -2.48 4.89 -18.95
CA ILE A 326 -1.16 4.73 -19.56
C ILE A 326 -0.09 4.94 -18.47
N SER A 327 0.98 4.15 -18.51
CA SER A 327 2.18 4.35 -17.68
C SER A 327 3.43 3.98 -18.48
N GLY A 328 4.58 4.50 -18.07
CA GLY A 328 5.86 4.18 -18.66
C GLY A 328 6.34 2.76 -18.29
N ALA A 329 7.38 2.27 -18.98
CA ALA A 329 7.88 0.90 -18.79
C ALA A 329 8.55 0.65 -17.42
N SER A 330 9.04 1.68 -16.73
CA SER A 330 9.80 1.53 -15.49
C SER A 330 8.90 1.39 -14.25
N ILE A 331 8.17 0.27 -14.15
CA ILE A 331 7.21 -0.03 -13.06
C ILE A 331 7.71 -1.03 -12.01
N PHE A 332 9.03 -1.23 -11.90
CA PHE A 332 9.62 -2.31 -11.11
C PHE A 332 9.24 -2.32 -9.61
N ASN A 333 8.88 -1.18 -9.01
CA ASN A 333 8.41 -1.11 -7.62
C ASN A 333 6.92 -1.42 -7.46
N GLN A 334 6.15 -1.40 -8.56
CA GLN A 334 4.69 -1.52 -8.57
C GLN A 334 4.19 -2.69 -9.44
N LYS A 335 5.08 -3.56 -9.92
CA LYS A 335 4.76 -4.67 -10.83
C LYS A 335 3.52 -5.47 -10.40
N VAL A 336 3.48 -5.91 -9.15
CA VAL A 336 2.34 -6.66 -8.57
C VAL A 336 1.03 -5.86 -8.60
N LEU A 337 1.08 -4.53 -8.42
CA LEU A 337 -0.12 -3.71 -8.49
C LEU A 337 -0.60 -3.53 -9.92
N PHE A 338 0.32 -3.43 -10.89
CA PHE A 338 -0.02 -3.38 -12.31
C PHE A 338 -0.58 -4.71 -12.81
N GLU A 339 -0.09 -5.85 -12.30
CA GLU A 339 -0.65 -7.18 -12.60
C GLU A 339 -2.11 -7.32 -12.13
N ALA A 340 -2.51 -6.56 -11.12
CA ALA A 340 -3.91 -6.50 -10.66
C ALA A 340 -4.79 -5.52 -11.46
N VAL A 341 -4.23 -4.82 -12.45
CA VAL A 341 -4.97 -3.85 -13.28
C VAL A 341 -5.04 -4.32 -14.73
N GLU A 342 -6.26 -4.57 -15.18
CA GLU A 342 -6.55 -4.91 -16.58
C GLU A 342 -6.61 -3.65 -17.45
N ASN A 343 -6.32 -3.82 -18.75
CA ASN A 343 -6.31 -2.78 -19.78
C ASN A 343 -5.35 -1.59 -19.58
N ALA A 344 -4.53 -1.57 -18.52
CA ALA A 344 -3.46 -0.58 -18.39
C ALA A 344 -2.44 -0.73 -19.54
N LYS A 345 -2.06 0.39 -20.17
CA LYS A 345 -1.04 0.42 -21.22
C LYS A 345 0.31 0.79 -20.62
N ILE A 346 1.23 -0.17 -20.60
CA ILE A 346 2.63 0.05 -20.21
C ILE A 346 3.44 0.24 -21.48
N VAL A 347 4.02 1.42 -21.67
CA VAL A 347 4.68 1.81 -22.93
C VAL A 347 6.05 2.41 -22.67
N ALA A 348 6.98 2.23 -23.62
CA ALA A 348 8.16 3.06 -23.67
C ALA A 348 7.79 4.48 -24.17
N ILE A 349 8.63 5.46 -23.88
CA ILE A 349 8.29 6.87 -24.18
C ILE A 349 8.14 7.14 -25.68
N ASP A 350 8.93 6.48 -26.50
CA ASP A 350 8.89 6.55 -27.97
C ASP A 350 7.58 6.00 -28.55
N ALA A 351 6.94 5.05 -27.87
CA ALA A 351 5.64 4.50 -28.26
C ALA A 351 4.44 5.27 -27.66
N LEU A 352 4.68 6.26 -26.79
CA LEU A 352 3.59 6.98 -26.11
C LEU A 352 2.72 7.74 -27.10
N TYR A 353 3.31 8.34 -28.13
CA TYR A 353 2.59 9.09 -29.15
C TYR A 353 1.55 8.22 -29.86
N ASP A 354 1.98 7.07 -30.39
CA ASP A 354 1.12 6.16 -31.15
C ASP A 354 -0.04 5.63 -30.29
N VAL A 355 0.25 5.24 -29.04
CA VAL A 355 -0.77 4.75 -28.11
C VAL A 355 -1.76 5.85 -27.74
N PHE A 356 -1.28 7.09 -27.56
CA PHE A 356 -2.12 8.23 -27.20
C PHE A 356 -2.98 8.70 -28.38
N GLU A 357 -2.46 8.64 -29.60
CA GLU A 357 -3.22 8.96 -30.82
C GLU A 357 -4.44 8.03 -30.97
N HIS A 358 -4.27 6.74 -30.64
CA HIS A 358 -5.30 5.70 -30.68
C HIS A 358 -5.97 5.45 -29.32
N ILE A 359 -5.94 6.41 -28.40
CA ILE A 359 -6.49 6.27 -27.05
C ILE A 359 -7.99 5.97 -27.02
N ASP A 360 -8.71 6.26 -28.11
CA ASP A 360 -10.13 5.93 -28.24
C ASP A 360 -10.40 4.42 -28.38
N GLU A 361 -9.40 3.66 -28.82
CA GLU A 361 -9.45 2.19 -28.90
C GLU A 361 -9.08 1.51 -27.58
N VAL A 362 -8.41 2.24 -26.68
CA VAL A 362 -8.01 1.72 -25.36
C VAL A 362 -9.24 1.62 -24.46
N ARG A 363 -9.48 0.42 -23.94
CA ARG A 363 -10.57 0.19 -22.98
C ARG A 363 -10.23 0.81 -21.62
N PRO A 364 -11.23 1.30 -20.87
CA PRO A 364 -11.11 1.61 -19.45
C PRO A 364 -10.37 0.54 -18.64
N SER A 365 -9.44 0.98 -17.80
CA SER A 365 -8.76 0.11 -16.84
C SER A 365 -9.67 -0.28 -15.68
N PHE A 366 -9.44 -1.45 -15.09
CA PHE A 366 -10.17 -1.90 -13.90
C PHE A 366 -9.31 -2.87 -13.08
N ILE A 367 -9.68 -3.05 -11.81
CA ILE A 367 -8.95 -3.89 -10.85
C ILE A 367 -9.51 -5.33 -10.87
N THR A 368 -8.61 -6.33 -10.84
CA THR A 368 -8.94 -7.76 -10.77
C THR A 368 -8.40 -8.37 -9.46
N PRO A 369 -9.21 -9.16 -8.70
CA PRO A 369 -10.61 -9.49 -8.96
C PRO A 369 -11.52 -8.29 -8.70
N LYS A 370 -12.64 -8.25 -9.43
CA LYS A 370 -13.66 -7.23 -9.27
C LYS A 370 -14.36 -7.42 -7.91
N ASP A 371 -13.96 -6.63 -6.92
CA ASP A 371 -14.65 -6.35 -5.65
C ASP A 371 -14.93 -7.50 -4.66
N ALA A 372 -14.61 -8.77 -4.96
CA ALA A 372 -14.91 -9.88 -4.06
C ALA A 372 -13.82 -10.07 -2.99
N ILE A 373 -14.06 -9.55 -1.78
CA ILE A 373 -13.19 -9.75 -0.61
C ILE A 373 -13.46 -11.10 0.08
N GLU A 374 -14.62 -11.70 -0.17
CA GLU A 374 -15.11 -12.93 0.46
C GLU A 374 -14.17 -14.12 0.28
N PRO A 375 -13.62 -14.42 -0.92
CA PRO A 375 -12.67 -15.52 -1.08
C PRO A 375 -11.40 -15.36 -0.24
N LEU A 376 -10.95 -14.11 -0.06
CA LEU A 376 -9.82 -13.81 0.82
C LEU A 376 -10.19 -14.06 2.29
N LEU A 377 -11.40 -13.64 2.71
CA LEU A 377 -11.88 -13.87 4.08
C LEU A 377 -12.07 -15.35 4.38
N GLU A 378 -12.54 -16.16 3.43
CA GLU A 378 -12.66 -17.61 3.58
C GLU A 378 -11.31 -18.27 3.83
N LYS A 379 -10.28 -17.89 3.05
CA LYS A 379 -8.90 -18.34 3.24
C LYS A 379 -8.32 -17.95 4.60
N ILE A 380 -8.60 -16.72 5.06
CA ILE A 380 -8.17 -16.24 6.37
C ILE A 380 -8.85 -17.05 7.49
N ARG A 381 -10.16 -17.30 7.38
CA ARG A 381 -10.93 -18.08 8.35
C ARG A 381 -10.62 -19.58 8.29
N GLY A 382 -10.05 -20.05 7.17
CA GLY A 382 -9.84 -21.48 6.91
C GLY A 382 -11.12 -22.23 6.63
N THR A 383 -12.10 -21.55 6.04
CA THR A 383 -13.38 -22.12 5.60
C THR A 383 -13.41 -22.37 4.10
N ASP A 384 -12.28 -22.16 3.40
CA ASP A 384 -12.15 -22.59 2.02
C ASP A 384 -12.18 -24.12 1.97
N HIS A 385 -13.28 -24.66 1.44
CA HIS A 385 -13.29 -26.07 1.06
C HIS A 385 -12.29 -26.22 -0.09
N ASP A 386 -11.23 -27.00 0.11
CA ASP A 386 -10.32 -27.42 -0.96
C ASP A 386 -11.17 -27.93 -2.15
N ARG A 387 -11.33 -27.09 -3.17
CA ARG A 387 -12.01 -27.40 -4.43
C ARG A 387 -10.97 -27.75 -5.48
#